data_AF-A0A8X6RNH5-F1
#
_entry.id   AF-A0A8X6RNH5-F1
#
_cell.length_a   1.000
_cell.length_b   1.000
_cell.length_c   1.000
_cell.angle_alpha   90.00
_cell.angle_beta   90.00
_cell.angle_gamma   90.00
#
_symmetry.space_group_name_H-M   'P 1'
#
loop_
_entity.id
_entity.type
_entity.pdbx_description
1 polymer ?
#
loop_
_entity_poly.entity_id
_entity_poly.type
_entity_poly.pdbx_seq_one_letter_code
_entity_poly.pdbx_strand_id
1 'polypeptide(L)' 'MARRNHLDDFTRGKMIGKLEEGPTVTSVAAEFGTNKSVVSRAWKAFQTTGTAVRKVGGGSPRTKTAGDDRYIILQAKRV' A
#
# COMPACT_ATOMS: atom_id res chain seq x y z
N MET A 1 20.10 2.51 5.67
CA MET A 1 18.86 2.65 6.45
C MET A 1 18.07 3.83 5.91
N ALA A 2 17.08 3.63 5.03
CA ALA A 2 16.29 4.74 4.51
C ALA A 2 15.05 4.95 5.39
N ARG A 3 15.05 6.00 6.23
CA ARG A 3 13.81 6.51 6.83
C ARG A 3 12.93 7.00 5.68
N ARG A 4 11.91 6.22 5.31
CA ARG A 4 10.87 6.69 4.41
C ARG A 4 9.98 7.62 5.23
N ASN A 5 10.12 8.93 5.02
CA ASN A 5 9.17 9.90 5.54
C ASN A 5 7.75 9.43 5.18
N HIS A 6 6.96 9.18 6.21
CA HIS A 6 5.60 8.68 6.07
C HIS A 6 4.72 9.87 5.68
N LEU A 7 4.39 9.96 4.39
CA LEU A 7 3.30 10.81 3.94
C LEU A 7 2.01 10.21 4.49
N ASP A 8 1.23 11.00 5.20
CA ASP A 8 -0.04 10.53 5.74
C ASP A 8 -1.02 10.19 4.58
N ASP A 9 -1.91 9.23 4.82
CA ASP A 9 -2.84 8.73 3.80
C ASP A 9 -3.92 9.77 3.40
N PHE A 10 -4.25 10.74 4.26
CA PHE A 10 -5.14 11.85 3.97
C PHE A 10 -4.52 12.87 3.02
N THR A 11 -3.28 13.30 3.28
CA THR A 11 -2.50 14.16 2.38
C THR A 11 -2.29 13.46 1.03
N ARG A 12 -2.04 12.14 1.04
CA ARG A 12 -1.96 11.33 -0.18
C ARG A 12 -3.27 11.32 -0.96
N GLY A 13 -4.40 11.13 -0.29
CA GLY A 13 -5.73 11.17 -0.91
C GLY A 13 -6.04 12.53 -1.53
N LYS A 14 -5.70 13.63 -0.83
CA LYS A 14 -5.90 14.99 -1.33
C LYS A 14 -5.04 15.29 -2.56
N MET A 15 -3.79 14.83 -2.60
CA MET A 15 -2.94 14.95 -3.79
C MET A 15 -3.50 14.18 -5.00
N ILE A 16 -4.03 12.97 -4.78
CA ILE A 16 -4.60 12.14 -5.84
C ILE A 16 -5.88 12.78 -6.38
N GLY A 17 -6.79 13.22 -5.51
CA GLY A 17 -8.01 13.92 -5.94
C GLY A 17 -7.70 15.19 -6.75
N LYS A 18 -6.63 15.91 -6.37
CA LYS A 18 -6.15 17.05 -7.17
C LYS A 18 -5.64 16.62 -8.54
N LEU A 19 -4.91 15.51 -8.66
CA LEU A 19 -4.42 15.01 -9.94
C LEU A 19 -5.55 14.51 -10.87
N GLU A 20 -6.67 14.05 -10.32
CA GLU A 20 -7.84 13.68 -11.12
C GLU A 20 -8.49 14.87 -11.84
N GLU A 21 -8.35 16.10 -11.30
CA GLU A 21 -8.82 17.34 -11.95
C GLU A 21 -7.99 17.74 -13.19
N GLY A 22 -6.95 16.98 -13.56
CA GLY A 22 -6.06 17.25 -14.70
C GLY A 22 -4.82 18.15 -14.48
N PRO A 23 -4.47 18.69 -13.30
CA PRO A 23 -3.25 19.48 -13.13
C PRO A 23 -1.99 18.60 -13.21
N THR A 24 -0.88 19.24 -13.56
CA THR A 24 0.40 18.53 -13.68
C THR A 24 0.97 18.15 -12.31
N VAL A 25 1.74 17.06 -12.27
CA VAL A 25 2.48 16.59 -11.07
C VAL A 25 3.35 17.69 -10.44
N THR A 26 3.88 18.62 -11.25
CA THR A 26 4.68 19.74 -10.76
C THR A 26 3.82 20.76 -9.99
N SER A 27 2.61 21.05 -10.47
CA SER A 27 1.68 21.96 -9.81
C SER A 27 1.28 21.41 -8.44
N VAL A 28 0.89 20.13 -8.39
CA VAL A 28 0.51 19.46 -7.15
C VAL A 28 1.69 19.34 -6.18
N ALA A 29 2.90 19.09 -6.68
CA ALA A 29 4.09 19.06 -5.82
C ALA A 29 4.37 20.42 -5.16
N ALA A 30 4.21 21.53 -5.91
CA ALA A 30 4.41 22.88 -5.40
C ALA A 30 3.32 23.27 -4.37
N GLU A 31 2.06 22.96 -4.64
CA GLU A 31 0.94 23.24 -3.74
C GLU A 31 1.09 22.54 -2.39
N PHE A 32 1.57 21.30 -2.39
CA PHE A 32 1.73 20.52 -1.17
C PHE A 32 3.14 20.61 -0.55
N GLY A 33 4.05 21.40 -1.14
CA GLY A 33 5.44 21.52 -0.67
C GLY A 33 6.20 20.18 -0.63
N THR A 34 5.83 19.22 -1.49
CA THR A 34 6.43 17.88 -1.51
C THR A 34 7.27 17.65 -2.75
N ASN A 35 8.15 16.65 -2.68
CA ASN A 35 8.97 16.29 -3.83
C ASN A 35 8.10 15.66 -4.94
N LYS A 36 8.32 16.06 -6.21
CA LYS A 36 7.62 15.52 -7.39
C LYS A 36 7.63 13.99 -7.46
N SER A 37 8.69 13.34 -6.96
CA SER A 37 8.80 11.88 -6.91
C SER A 37 7.82 11.21 -5.95
N VAL A 38 7.36 11.92 -4.92
CA VAL A 38 6.35 11.42 -3.97
C VAL A 38 4.97 11.44 -4.65
N VAL A 39 4.64 12.56 -5.29
CA VAL A 39 3.40 12.76 -6.05
C VAL A 39 3.29 11.76 -7.20
N SER A 40 4.34 11.62 -8.01
CA SER A 40 4.38 10.66 -9.12
C SER A 40 4.22 9.21 -8.65
N ARG A 41 4.86 8.82 -7.53
CA ARG A 41 4.71 7.49 -6.95
C ARG A 41 3.31 7.23 -6.40
N ALA A 42 2.69 8.23 -5.77
CA ALA A 42 1.31 8.13 -5.29
C ALA A 42 0.34 7.95 -6.46
N TRP A 43 0.48 8.76 -7.52
CA TRP A 43 -0.33 8.65 -8.73
C TRP A 43 -0.22 7.28 -9.41
N LYS A 44 1.01 6.81 -9.62
CA LYS A 44 1.24 5.48 -10.24
C LYS A 44 0.66 4.35 -9.39
N ALA A 45 0.79 4.43 -8.06
CA ALA A 45 0.19 3.45 -7.16
C ALA A 45 -1.34 3.47 -7.25
N PHE A 46 -1.95 4.65 -7.30
CA PHE A 46 -3.39 4.81 -7.49
C PHE A 46 -3.86 4.22 -8.83
N GLN A 47 -3.20 4.52 -9.94
CA GLN A 47 -3.53 3.93 -11.24
C GLN A 47 -3.40 2.40 -11.25
N THR A 48 -2.49 1.84 -10.46
CA THR A 48 -2.27 0.38 -10.40
C THR A 48 -3.27 -0.33 -9.49
N THR A 49 -3.67 0.30 -8.39
CA THR A 49 -4.46 -0.36 -7.32
C THR A 49 -5.88 0.19 -7.16
N GLY A 50 -6.19 1.33 -7.76
CA GLY A 50 -7.44 2.07 -7.55
C GLY A 50 -7.56 2.68 -6.16
N THR A 51 -6.55 2.55 -5.30
CA THR A 51 -6.62 2.98 -3.90
C THR A 51 -5.60 4.05 -3.59
N ALA A 52 -6.07 5.16 -3.02
CA ALA A 52 -5.21 6.21 -2.49
C ALA A 52 -4.52 5.80 -1.19
N VAL A 53 -5.03 4.79 -0.50
CA VAL A 53 -4.45 4.28 0.74
C VAL A 53 -3.20 3.47 0.44
N ARG A 54 -2.19 3.60 1.30
CA ARG A 54 -1.03 2.71 1.25
C ARG A 54 -1.48 1.26 1.39
N LYS A 55 -1.13 0.44 0.39
CA LYS A 55 -1.23 -1.02 0.54
C LYS A 55 -0.36 -1.44 1.73
N VAL A 56 -0.99 -1.88 2.82
CA VAL A 56 -0.28 -2.56 3.90
C VAL A 56 0.35 -3.77 3.23
N GLY A 57 1.68 -3.81 3.20
CA GLY A 57 2.38 -4.92 2.57
C GLY A 57 1.86 -6.18 3.25
N GLY A 58 1.17 -7.04 2.48
CA GLY A 58 0.82 -8.36 2.95
C GLY A 58 2.13 -9.01 3.38
N GLY A 59 2.32 -9.15 4.69
CA GLY A 59 3.42 -9.95 5.19
C GLY A 59 3.31 -11.32 4.54
N SER A 60 4.46 -11.93 4.26
CA SER A 60 4.49 -13.36 3.93
C SER A 60 3.66 -14.10 4.98
N PRO A 61 2.68 -14.93 4.59
CA PRO A 61 1.95 -15.73 5.55
C PRO A 61 2.98 -16.51 6.36
N ARG A 62 3.06 -16.27 7.68
CA ARG A 62 3.81 -17.16 8.57
C ARG A 62 3.06 -18.47 8.56
N THR A 63 3.57 -19.33 7.70
CA THR A 63 3.21 -20.70 7.39
C THR A 63 2.59 -21.42 8.59
N LYS A 64 1.27 -21.64 8.54
CA LYS A 64 0.65 -22.90 8.94
C LYS A 64 0.09 -23.50 7.66
N THR A 65 0.84 -24.41 7.06
CA THR A 65 0.42 -25.08 5.82
C THR A 65 -0.65 -26.11 6.22
N ALA A 66 -1.56 -26.47 5.31
CA ALA A 66 -2.50 -27.58 5.48
C ALA A 66 -1.85 -28.97 5.76
N GLY A 67 -0.53 -29.04 5.95
CA GLY A 67 0.19 -30.17 6.53
C GLY A 67 0.13 -30.22 8.06
N ASP A 68 0.09 -29.06 8.73
CA ASP A 68 -0.02 -28.99 10.20
C ASP A 68 -1.40 -29.48 10.68
N ASP A 69 -2.44 -29.14 9.92
CA ASP A 69 -3.80 -29.64 10.16
C ASP A 69 -3.93 -31.15 9.92
N ARG A 70 -3.14 -31.71 9.00
CA ARG A 70 -3.13 -33.15 8.74
C ARG A 70 -2.62 -33.95 9.93
N TYR A 71 -1.68 -33.41 10.71
CA TYR A 71 -1.20 -34.05 11.94
C TYR A 71 -2.31 -34.12 13.00
N ILE A 72 -3.08 -33.05 13.16
CA ILE A 72 -4.22 -32.98 14.10
C ILE A 72 -5.32 -33.96 13.66
N ILE A 73 -5.65 -34.00 12.37
CA ILE A 73 -6.66 -34.93 11.82
C ILE A 73 -6.22 -36.39 11.93
N LEU A 74 -4.92 -36.69 11.76
CA LEU A 74 -4.38 -38.04 11.91
C LEU A 74 -4.39 -38.54 13.37
N GLN A 75 -4.13 -37.66 14.34
CA GLN A 75 -4.25 -38.00 15.76
C GLN A 75 -5.71 -38.21 16.19
N ALA A 76 -6.64 -37.40 15.67
CA ALA A 76 -8.07 -37.54 15.97
C ALA A 76 -8.70 -38.85 15.45
N LYS A 77 -8.09 -39.49 14.44
CA LYS A 77 -8.55 -40.78 13.87
C LYS A 77 -7.97 -42.02 14.57
N ARG A 78 -7.10 -41.85 15.57
CA ARG A 78 -6.46 -42.95 16.33
C ARG A 78 -7.19 -43.30 17.64
N VAL A 79 -8.39 -42.78 17.87
CA VAL A 79 -9.27 -43.16 19.00
C VAL A 79 -10.30 -44.17 18.53
#